data_AF-A0A5T1PYS6-F1
#
_entry.id   AF-A0A5T1PYS6-F1
#
_cell.length_a   1.000
_cell.length_b   1.000
_cell.length_c   1.000
_cell.angle_alpha   90.00
_cell.angle_beta   90.00
_cell.angle_gamma   90.00
#
_symmetry.space_group_name_H-M   'P 1'
#
loop_
_entity.id
_entity.type
_entity.pdbx_description
1 polymer ?
#
loop_
_entity_poly.entity_id
_entity_poly.type
_entity_poly.pdbx_seq_one_letter_code
_entity_poly.pdbx_strand_id
1 'polypeptide(L)' 'INLNQPLCEKDILHYLSLDKKYRDIYLKIINYNLTTLKQHRPDIVASWKYYQEFEKMCKELDG' A
#
# COMPACT_ATOMS: atom_id res chain seq x y z
N ILE A 1 1.40 -6.33 -15.55
CA ILE A 1 2.73 -5.74 -15.30
C ILE A 1 3.61 -6.05 -16.50
N ASN A 2 4.26 -5.04 -17.08
CA ASN A 2 5.21 -5.25 -18.18
C ASN A 2 6.64 -5.30 -17.62
N LEU A 3 7.31 -6.45 -17.72
CA LEU A 3 8.67 -6.65 -17.18
C LEU A 3 9.77 -6.09 -18.08
N ASN A 4 9.43 -5.60 -19.28
CA ASN A 4 10.38 -5.01 -20.22
C ASN A 4 10.54 -3.49 -20.02
N GLN A 5 9.96 -2.93 -18.94
CA GLN A 5 10.10 -1.53 -18.55
C GLN A 5 10.33 -1.41 -17.04
N PRO A 6 10.96 -0.32 -16.56
CA PRO A 6 11.08 -0.05 -15.13
C PRO A 6 9.70 0.00 -14.47
N LEU A 7 9.58 -0.68 -13.33
CA LEU A 7 8.37 -0.62 -12.51
C LEU A 7 8.20 0.78 -11.93
N CYS A 8 6.96 1.27 -11.93
CA CYS A 8 6.56 2.44 -11.16
C CYS A 8 5.59 2.07 -10.04
N GLU A 9 5.28 3.03 -9.17
CA GLU A 9 4.43 2.79 -8.00
C GLU A 9 3.02 2.36 -8.39
N LYS A 10 2.53 2.83 -9.54
CA LYS A 10 1.22 2.42 -10.08
C LYS A 10 1.20 0.95 -10.49
N ASP A 11 2.31 0.40 -10.99
CA ASP A 11 2.40 -1.02 -11.33
C ASP A 11 2.29 -1.89 -10.08
N ILE A 12 2.90 -1.44 -8.98
CA ILE A 12 2.83 -2.10 -7.67
C ILE A 12 1.39 -2.08 -7.14
N LEU A 13 0.73 -0.92 -7.15
CA LEU A 13 -0.67 -0.80 -6.73
C LEU A 13 -1.60 -1.66 -7.58
N HIS A 14 -1.39 -1.67 -8.89
CA HIS A 14 -2.16 -2.51 -9.80
C HIS A 14 -1.98 -4.00 -9.48
N TYR A 15 -0.75 -4.46 -9.25
CA TYR A 15 -0.50 -5.84 -8.83
C TYR A 15 -1.24 -6.21 -7.54
N LEU A 16 -1.16 -5.35 -6.52
CA LEU A 16 -1.81 -5.57 -5.24
C LEU A 16 -3.34 -5.49 -5.33
N SER A 17 -3.90 -4.77 -6.30
CA SER A 17 -5.35 -4.79 -6.57
C SER A 17 -5.83 -6.15 -7.09
N LEU A 18 -5.00 -6.83 -7.88
CA LEU A 18 -5.34 -8.09 -8.54
C LEU A 18 -5.19 -9.32 -7.62
N ASP A 19 -4.24 -9.29 -6.69
CA ASP A 19 -3.94 -10.43 -5.82
C ASP A 19 -4.21 -10.12 -4.35
N LYS A 20 -5.34 -10.64 -3.86
CA LYS A 20 -5.77 -10.47 -2.46
C LYS A 20 -4.76 -11.02 -1.46
N LYS A 21 -4.13 -12.17 -1.76
CA LYS A 21 -3.20 -12.81 -0.83
C LYS A 21 -2.02 -11.88 -0.57
N TYR A 22 -1.44 -11.31 -1.61
CA TYR A 22 -0.32 -10.39 -1.44
C TYR A 22 -0.79 -9.06 -0.84
N ARG A 23 -1.94 -8.52 -1.25
CA ARG A 23 -2.52 -7.32 -0.61
C ARG A 23 -2.63 -7.45 0.90
N ASP A 24 -3.20 -8.55 1.39
CA ASP A 24 -3.34 -8.83 2.83
C ASP A 24 -1.98 -8.93 3.54
N ILE A 25 -1.00 -9.58 2.91
CA ILE A 25 0.36 -9.72 3.45
C ILE A 25 1.01 -8.33 3.59
N TYR A 26 0.97 -7.52 2.54
CA TYR A 26 1.57 -6.18 2.57
C TYR A 26 0.84 -5.26 3.55
N LEU A 27 -0.50 -5.33 3.63
CA LEU A 27 -1.26 -4.55 4.60
C LEU A 27 -0.84 -4.86 6.04
N LYS A 28 -0.68 -6.16 6.37
CA LYS A 28 -0.21 -6.58 7.71
C LYS A 28 1.22 -6.09 7.99
N ILE A 29 2.14 -6.28 7.06
CA ILE A 29 3.54 -5.86 7.20
C ILE A 29 3.62 -4.33 7.40
N ILE A 30 2.92 -3.56 6.56
CA ILE A 30 2.95 -2.11 6.63
C ILE A 30 2.33 -1.62 7.95
N ASN A 31 1.16 -2.15 8.36
CA ASN A 31 0.54 -1.76 9.62
C ASN A 31 1.43 -2.04 10.84
N TYR A 32 2.09 -3.21 10.86
CA TYR A 32 3.04 -3.53 11.92
C TYR A 32 4.19 -2.51 11.98
N ASN A 33 4.87 -2.28 10.86
CA ASN A 33 6.03 -1.38 10.82
C ASN A 33 5.68 0.09 11.05
N LEU A 34 4.48 0.53 10.65
CA LEU A 34 4.05 1.92 10.77
C LEU A 34 3.39 2.24 12.11
N THR A 35 3.18 1.28 13.01
CA THR A 35 2.46 1.50 14.29
C THR A 35 3.04 2.69 15.06
N THR A 36 4.34 2.66 15.36
CA THR A 36 5.01 3.73 16.12
C THR A 36 5.09 5.04 15.33
N LEU A 37 5.29 4.96 14.01
CA LEU A 37 5.37 6.15 13.16
C LEU A 37 4.03 6.87 13.04
N LYS A 38 2.93 6.13 12.84
CA LYS A 38 1.56 6.69 12.83
C LYS A 38 1.20 7.32 14.17
N GLN A 39 1.66 6.76 15.28
CA GLN A 39 1.41 7.30 16.62
C GLN A 39 2.10 8.66 16.84
N HIS A 40 3.35 8.81 16.43
CA HIS A 40 4.16 10.00 16.75
C HIS A 40 4.23 11.03 15.63
N ARG A 41 4.14 10.59 14.37
CA ARG A 41 4.28 11.41 13.16
C ARG A 41 3.24 11.04 12.10
N PRO A 42 1.94 11.14 12.43
CA PRO A 42 0.87 10.88 11.46
C PRO A 42 0.93 11.81 10.24
N ASP A 43 1.52 13.01 10.40
CA ASP A 43 1.75 13.98 9.33
C ASP A 43 2.65 13.43 8.20
N ILE A 44 3.70 12.68 8.57
CA ILE A 44 4.59 12.04 7.59
C ILE A 44 3.82 10.99 6.79
N VAL A 45 3.08 10.13 7.48
CA VAL A 45 2.33 9.03 6.84
C VAL A 45 1.22 9.58 5.94
N ALA A 46 0.58 10.67 6.34
CA ALA A 46 -0.43 11.36 5.53
C ALA A 46 0.15 11.94 4.22
N SER A 47 1.44 12.29 4.20
CA SER A 47 2.11 12.82 3.00
C SER A 47 2.44 11.76 1.94
N TRP A 48 2.37 10.46 2.28
CA TRP A 48 2.76 9.38 1.39
C TRP A 48 1.65 9.03 0.40
N LYS A 49 1.62 9.73 -0.73
CA LYS A 49 0.62 9.57 -1.80
C LYS A 49 0.25 8.11 -2.11
N TYR A 50 1.22 7.27 -2.50
CA TYR A 50 0.93 5.90 -2.93
C TYR A 50 0.54 4.96 -1.79
N TYR A 51 0.93 5.27 -0.55
CA TYR A 51 0.44 4.55 0.61
C TYR A 51 -1.04 4.85 0.89
N GLN A 52 -1.44 6.13 0.76
CA GLN A 52 -2.86 6.51 0.88
C GLN A 52 -3.71 5.86 -0.21
N GLU A 53 -3.20 5.79 -1.46
CA GLU A 53 -3.85 5.06 -2.56
C GLU A 53 -3.98 3.55 -2.24
N PHE A 54 -2.95 2.93 -1.65
CA PHE A 54 -3.00 1.54 -1.20
C PHE A 54 -4.05 1.32 -0.08
N GLU A 55 -4.07 2.15 0.97
CA GLU A 55 -5.05 2.01 2.06
C GLU A 55 -6.49 2.19 1.55
N LYS A 56 -6.71 3.13 0.62
CA LYS A 56 -8.01 3.31 -0.02
C LYS A 56 -8.42 2.08 -0.82
N MET A 57 -7.52 1.56 -1.66
CA MET A 57 -7.76 0.35 -2.44
C MET A 57 -8.12 -0.86 -1.55
N CYS A 58 -7.41 -1.08 -0.44
CA CYS A 58 -7.74 -2.16 0.50
C CYS A 58 -9.15 -2.00 1.11
N LYS A 59 -9.54 -0.77 1.48
CA LYS A 59 -10.89 -0.49 2.01
C LYS A 59 -11.99 -0.75 0.97
N GLU A 60 -11.74 -0.47 -0.30
CA GLU A 60 -12.73 -0.65 -1.38
C GLU A 60 -12.86 -2.12 -1.81
N LEU A 61 -11.78 -2.89 -1.75
CA LEU A 61 -11.77 -4.29 -2.21
C LEU A 61 -12.07 -5.32 -1.12
N ASP A 62 -11.79 -5.00 0.15
CA ASP A 62 -11.89 -5.94 1.28
C ASP A 62 -12.79 -5.42 2.43
N GLY A 63 -13.43 -4.26 2.25
CA GLY A 63 -14.36 -3.64 3.19
C GLY A 63 -15.81 -4.06 3.05
#